data_AF-A0AAV5S2V5-F1
#
_entry.id   AF-A0AAV5S2V5-F1
#
_cell.length_a   1.000
_cell.length_b   1.000
_cell.length_c   1.000
_cell.angle_alpha   90.00
_cell.angle_beta   90.00
_cell.angle_gamma   90.00
#
_symmetry.space_group_name_H-M   'P 1'
#
loop_
_entity.id
_entity.type
_entity.pdbx_description
1 polymer ?
#
loop_
_entity_poly.entity_id
_entity_poly.type
_entity_poly.pdbx_seq_one_letter_code
_entity_poly.pdbx_strand_id
1 'polypeptide(L)'
;MRILSRRRMRNILGVLFVIITVAIAIRCIVQFQMNKEINYYRKYFRTQKDKLIGIYNPLEIKQIPEETIDSLYNKRIMDLQGTGETIDWSKFAYVNYVTDATYLCNTLIMFDDLRNKYGTKAKLVLLVSKDLLEEGGFDDVERNRALLDKIKLLDENQVVVKLVDNIIKPKDFTPWNQSLTKLLVFNETDYERIIYLDNDALIKNNLDELFFLPAYINFAAPLTYWFLSDHDMTKAYKEIKHENKVSTSLLPYVKKLEARIRNNKMIYNHLPSLPNSLFMGSNNVAQEILDSTSSASPLFNFRSNKKVSKVKFASNLMVIKPSAELFDKIVTELLPLVIDEKEKYDMDLINEELYNLKKLIYYQFDLFRRLKTKFVPDVLVLPFARYGLLSGSIRNKDQHNIIVNDILGYKRLDQTGAAIEKELRHSVQDAKYVHFSDYPIGKPWNYQSMDELECKVTGKHTKNAEENTQICQLWHSIYETYMVEHNICVA
;
A
#
# COMPACT_ATOMS: atom_id res chain seq x y z
N MET A 1 -35.48 -27.30 -35.88
CA MET A 1 -34.82 -27.68 -34.61
C MET A 1 -35.16 -29.12 -34.26
N ARG A 2 -34.20 -30.05 -34.29
CA ARG A 2 -34.42 -31.43 -33.83
C ARG A 2 -34.47 -31.46 -32.30
N ILE A 3 -35.64 -31.77 -31.75
CA ILE A 3 -35.84 -31.98 -30.31
C ILE A 3 -35.01 -33.21 -29.90
N LEU A 4 -34.03 -33.00 -29.02
CA LEU A 4 -33.23 -34.09 -28.44
C LEU A 4 -34.16 -35.09 -27.74
N SER A 5 -34.05 -36.39 -28.06
CA SER A 5 -34.88 -37.41 -27.41
C SER A 5 -34.56 -37.48 -25.90
N ARG A 6 -35.57 -37.72 -25.06
CA ARG A 6 -35.40 -37.85 -23.59
C ARG A 6 -34.28 -38.83 -23.20
N ARG A 7 -34.05 -39.88 -24.00
CA ARG A 7 -32.98 -40.86 -23.80
C ARG A 7 -31.58 -40.29 -24.05
N ARG A 8 -31.41 -39.42 -25.05
CA ARG A 8 -30.14 -38.70 -25.29
C ARG A 8 -29.87 -37.67 -24.19
N MET A 9 -30.88 -36.96 -23.71
CA MET A 9 -30.75 -36.05 -22.56
C MET A 9 -30.29 -36.76 -21.28
N ARG A 10 -30.85 -37.95 -20.98
CA ARG A 10 -30.43 -38.74 -19.81
C ARG A 10 -28.99 -39.21 -19.91
N ASN A 11 -28.53 -39.60 -21.10
CA ASN A 11 -27.14 -39.99 -21.32
C ASN A 11 -26.18 -38.79 -21.20
N ILE A 12 -26.56 -37.61 -21.72
CA ILE A 12 -25.77 -36.37 -21.56
C ILE A 12 -25.66 -35.99 -20.09
N LEU A 13 -26.75 -36.05 -19.32
CA LEU A 13 -26.74 -35.78 -17.89
C LEU A 13 -25.87 -36.79 -17.12
N GLY A 14 -25.92 -38.08 -17.49
CA GLY A 14 -25.06 -39.11 -16.91
C GLY A 14 -23.57 -38.86 -17.16
N VAL A 15 -23.20 -38.51 -18.41
CA VAL A 15 -21.82 -38.14 -18.75
C VAL A 15 -21.37 -36.88 -18.01
N LEU A 16 -22.23 -35.85 -17.96
CA LEU A 16 -21.95 -34.62 -17.22
C LEU A 16 -21.72 -34.90 -15.73
N PHE A 17 -22.54 -35.76 -15.12
CA PHE A 17 -22.40 -36.16 -13.72
C PHE A 17 -21.07 -36.87 -13.45
N VAL A 18 -20.66 -37.80 -14.32
CA VAL A 18 -19.36 -38.48 -14.22
C VAL A 18 -18.22 -37.46 -14.33
N ILE A 19 -18.27 -36.56 -15.30
CA ILE A 19 -17.26 -35.50 -15.47
C ILE A 19 -17.18 -34.62 -14.22
N ILE A 20 -18.32 -34.19 -13.67
CA ILE A 20 -18.39 -33.38 -12.44
C ILE A 20 -17.76 -34.15 -11.26
N THR A 21 -18.09 -35.43 -11.11
CA THR A 21 -17.59 -36.23 -9.98
C THR A 21 -16.08 -36.45 -10.08
N VAL A 22 -15.57 -36.75 -11.28
CA VAL A 22 -14.13 -36.88 -11.52
C VAL A 22 -13.41 -35.55 -11.26
N ALA A 23 -13.95 -34.42 -11.74
CA ALA A 23 -13.38 -33.10 -11.51
C ALA A 23 -13.32 -32.74 -10.02
N ILE A 24 -14.39 -33.02 -9.27
CA ILE A 24 -14.44 -32.82 -7.81
C ILE A 24 -13.41 -33.73 -7.12
N ALA A 25 -13.33 -35.01 -7.49
CA ALA A 25 -12.37 -35.95 -6.92
C ALA A 25 -10.92 -35.50 -7.15
N ILE A 26 -10.58 -35.08 -8.38
CA ILE A 26 -9.27 -34.54 -8.73
C ILE A 26 -8.97 -33.30 -7.88
N ARG A 27 -9.91 -32.35 -7.79
CA ARG A 27 -9.75 -31.13 -6.98
C ARG A 27 -9.48 -31.46 -5.52
N CYS A 28 -10.22 -32.40 -4.93
CA CYS A 28 -10.01 -32.86 -3.56
C CYS A 28 -8.62 -33.49 -3.35
N ILE A 29 -8.16 -34.33 -4.29
CA ILE A 29 -6.83 -34.97 -4.22
C ILE A 29 -5.72 -33.90 -4.31
N VAL A 30 -5.82 -32.98 -5.27
CA VAL A 30 -4.85 -31.89 -5.44
C VAL A 30 -4.84 -30.99 -4.21
N GLN A 31 -6.02 -30.64 -3.68
CA GLN A 31 -6.13 -29.84 -2.45
C GLN A 31 -5.48 -30.54 -1.26
N PHE A 32 -5.69 -31.85 -1.10
CA PHE A 32 -5.08 -32.64 -0.04
C PHE A 32 -3.55 -32.67 -0.15
N GLN A 33 -3.01 -32.93 -1.34
CA GLN A 33 -1.56 -32.93 -1.59
C GLN A 33 -0.96 -31.55 -1.32
N MET A 34 -1.61 -30.49 -1.79
CA MET A 34 -1.13 -29.13 -1.59
C MET A 34 -1.21 -28.69 -0.12
N ASN A 35 -2.24 -29.10 0.63
CA ASN A 35 -2.29 -28.90 2.08
C ASN A 35 -1.09 -29.55 2.78
N LYS A 36 -0.73 -30.78 2.39
CA LYS A 36 0.45 -31.47 2.94
C LYS A 36 1.74 -30.72 2.65
N GLU A 37 1.90 -30.24 1.42
CA GLU A 37 3.06 -29.45 0.98
C GLU A 37 3.16 -28.11 1.72
N ILE A 38 2.06 -27.36 1.82
CA ILE A 38 1.98 -26.08 2.56
C ILE A 38 2.29 -26.30 4.04
N ASN A 39 1.74 -27.34 4.66
CA ASN A 39 2.03 -27.65 6.06
C ASN A 39 3.50 -28.01 6.29
N TYR A 40 4.11 -28.74 5.35
CA TYR A 40 5.55 -28.99 5.37
C TYR A 40 6.35 -27.69 5.32
N TYR A 41 6.08 -26.79 4.36
CA TYR A 41 6.84 -25.55 4.23
C TYR A 41 6.59 -24.58 5.39
N ARG A 42 5.36 -24.48 5.91
CA ARG A 42 5.08 -23.72 7.15
C ARG A 42 5.96 -24.19 8.30
N LYS A 43 6.07 -25.51 8.50
CA LYS A 43 6.95 -26.08 9.54
C LYS A 43 8.43 -25.81 9.23
N TYR A 44 8.84 -25.97 7.98
CA TYR A 44 10.21 -25.74 7.52
C TYR A 44 10.66 -24.30 7.81
N PHE A 45 9.92 -23.30 7.30
CA PHE A 45 10.26 -21.89 7.52
C PHE A 45 10.20 -21.50 8.99
N ARG A 46 9.22 -22.00 9.75
CA ARG A 46 9.13 -21.71 11.20
C ARG A 46 10.34 -22.25 11.97
N THR A 47 10.81 -23.45 11.65
CA THR A 47 11.89 -24.13 12.40
C THR A 47 13.29 -23.78 11.91
N GLN A 48 13.45 -23.47 10.62
CA GLN A 48 14.75 -23.23 10.00
C GLN A 48 15.06 -21.75 9.77
N LYS A 49 14.13 -20.80 9.98
CA LYS A 49 14.30 -19.37 9.63
C LYS A 49 15.65 -18.76 10.01
N ASP A 50 16.21 -19.11 11.18
CA ASP A 50 17.50 -18.58 11.63
C ASP A 50 18.70 -19.05 10.79
N LYS A 51 18.62 -20.24 10.18
CA LYS A 51 19.66 -20.88 9.35
C LYS A 51 19.52 -20.57 7.86
N LEU A 52 18.38 -20.03 7.43
CA LEU A 52 18.12 -19.74 6.01
C LEU A 52 18.90 -18.51 5.55
N ILE A 53 19.56 -18.64 4.41
CA ILE A 53 20.31 -17.58 3.72
C ILE A 53 19.83 -17.57 2.27
N GLY A 54 19.30 -16.44 1.80
CA GLY A 54 18.80 -16.32 0.42
C GLY A 54 17.59 -17.21 0.09
N ILE A 55 16.90 -17.78 1.08
CA ILE A 55 15.69 -18.58 0.90
C ILE A 55 14.55 -17.89 1.63
N TYR A 56 13.52 -17.51 0.90
CA TYR A 56 12.42 -16.68 1.38
C TYR A 56 11.14 -17.48 1.52
N ASN A 57 10.35 -17.18 2.56
CA ASN A 57 9.06 -17.82 2.79
C ASN A 57 8.03 -17.34 1.74
N PRO A 58 7.53 -18.20 0.84
CA PRO A 58 6.60 -17.80 -0.20
C PRO A 58 5.13 -17.77 0.27
N LEU A 59 4.86 -18.31 1.46
CA LEU A 59 3.50 -18.51 1.98
C LEU A 59 2.97 -17.33 2.80
N GLU A 60 3.75 -16.25 2.92
CA GLU A 60 3.44 -15.11 3.76
C GLU A 60 3.81 -13.80 3.04
N ILE A 61 2.90 -12.83 3.12
CA ILE A 61 3.20 -11.43 2.82
C ILE A 61 3.70 -10.79 4.13
N LYS A 62 4.78 -10.01 4.05
CA LYS A 62 5.46 -9.46 5.24
C LYS A 62 5.09 -7.99 5.46
N GLN A 63 5.01 -7.62 6.74
CA GLN A 63 4.87 -6.25 7.22
C GLN A 63 6.20 -5.83 7.86
N ILE A 64 6.63 -4.60 7.66
CA ILE A 64 7.86 -4.08 8.27
C ILE A 64 7.54 -3.07 9.39
N PRO A 65 8.00 -3.30 10.64
CA PRO A 65 7.87 -2.31 11.70
C PRO A 65 8.68 -1.05 11.41
N GLU A 66 8.20 0.10 11.86
CA GLU A 66 8.87 1.39 11.69
C GLU A 66 10.30 1.38 12.25
N GLU A 67 10.52 0.73 13.39
CA GLU A 67 11.84 0.62 14.04
C GLU A 67 12.82 -0.22 13.20
N THR A 68 12.29 -1.16 12.41
CA THR A 68 13.10 -1.97 11.51
C THR A 68 13.54 -1.16 10.30
N ILE A 69 12.70 -0.26 9.79
CA ILE A 69 13.07 0.68 8.73
C ILE A 69 14.16 1.61 9.25
N ASP A 70 13.96 2.20 10.43
CA ASP A 70 14.95 3.10 11.06
C ASP A 70 16.30 2.38 11.27
N SER A 71 16.26 1.13 11.72
CA SER A 71 17.46 0.31 11.90
C SER A 71 18.18 0.01 10.58
N LEU A 72 17.44 -0.28 9.49
CA LEU A 72 18.03 -0.49 8.17
C LEU A 72 18.71 0.77 7.65
N TYR A 73 18.03 1.91 7.79
CA TYR A 73 18.56 3.19 7.34
C TYR A 73 19.81 3.59 8.14
N ASN A 74 19.75 3.53 9.47
CA ASN A 74 20.90 3.83 10.33
C ASN A 74 22.09 2.91 10.02
N LYS A 75 21.85 1.62 9.81
CA LYS A 75 22.90 0.67 9.40
C LYS A 75 23.52 1.06 8.06
N ARG A 76 22.71 1.45 7.07
CA ARG A 76 23.21 1.91 5.77
C ARG A 76 24.09 3.15 5.90
N ILE A 77 23.68 4.14 6.68
CA ILE A 77 24.48 5.34 6.94
C ILE A 77 25.81 5.00 7.62
N MET A 78 25.79 4.12 8.64
CA MET A 78 27.01 3.66 9.30
C MET A 78 27.96 2.92 8.34
N ASP A 79 27.42 2.08 7.46
CA ASP A 79 28.23 1.34 6.48
C ASP A 79 28.90 2.29 5.48
N LEU A 80 28.17 3.30 5.00
CA LEU A 80 28.70 4.33 4.10
C LEU A 80 29.79 5.17 4.77
N GLN A 81 29.59 5.56 6.03
CA GLN A 81 30.63 6.25 6.81
C GLN A 81 31.88 5.38 7.00
N GLY A 82 31.71 4.07 7.17
CA GLY A 82 32.82 3.13 7.32
C GLY A 82 33.61 2.88 6.03
N THR A 83 32.96 2.92 4.86
CA THR A 83 33.61 2.73 3.55
C THR A 83 34.11 4.04 2.93
N GLY A 84 33.62 5.19 3.40
CA GLY A 84 33.87 6.49 2.77
C GLY A 84 33.05 6.72 1.49
N GLU A 85 32.12 5.82 1.18
CA GLU A 85 31.19 5.98 0.06
C GLU A 85 30.07 6.98 0.41
N THR A 86 29.58 7.69 -0.60
CA THR A 86 28.44 8.60 -0.47
C THR A 86 27.21 8.03 -1.16
N ILE A 87 26.02 8.42 -0.69
CA ILE A 87 24.77 8.10 -1.38
C ILE A 87 24.72 8.87 -2.70
N ASP A 88 24.55 8.16 -3.82
CA ASP A 88 24.18 8.79 -5.09
C ASP A 88 22.67 9.10 -5.07
N TRP A 89 22.33 10.30 -4.60
CA TRP A 89 20.95 10.75 -4.51
C TRP A 89 20.26 10.98 -5.86
N SER A 90 21.02 11.01 -6.97
CA SER A 90 20.44 11.11 -8.31
C SER A 90 19.64 9.85 -8.69
N LYS A 91 19.84 8.74 -7.98
CA LYS A 91 19.13 7.47 -8.17
C LYS A 91 17.79 7.37 -7.46
N PHE A 92 17.43 8.38 -6.66
CA PHE A 92 16.21 8.37 -5.85
C PHE A 92 15.35 9.58 -6.15
N ALA A 93 14.03 9.39 -6.14
CA ALA A 93 13.08 10.47 -6.38
C ALA A 93 11.81 10.37 -5.54
N TYR A 94 11.32 11.52 -5.09
CA TYR A 94 9.91 11.70 -4.76
C TYR A 94 9.15 12.04 -6.03
N VAL A 95 7.97 11.45 -6.23
CA VAL A 95 7.19 11.62 -7.46
C VAL A 95 5.77 12.04 -7.12
N ASN A 96 5.33 13.18 -7.65
CA ASN A 96 3.92 13.58 -7.71
C ASN A 96 3.41 13.48 -9.16
N TYR A 97 2.10 13.31 -9.32
CA TYR A 97 1.44 13.40 -10.62
C TYR A 97 0.27 14.39 -10.54
N VAL A 98 0.15 15.26 -11.53
CA VAL A 98 -0.83 16.35 -11.50
C VAL A 98 -1.60 16.40 -12.81
N THR A 99 -2.88 16.03 -12.72
CA THR A 99 -3.87 16.15 -13.79
C THR A 99 -4.94 17.22 -13.51
N ASP A 100 -4.95 17.77 -12.29
CA ASP A 100 -5.84 18.86 -11.85
C ASP A 100 -4.99 20.03 -11.35
N ALA A 101 -5.29 21.25 -11.81
CA ALA A 101 -4.56 22.46 -11.45
C ALA A 101 -4.51 22.71 -9.93
N THR A 102 -5.53 22.31 -9.18
CA THR A 102 -5.57 22.46 -7.72
C THR A 102 -4.44 21.73 -7.01
N TYR A 103 -3.87 20.68 -7.63
CA TYR A 103 -2.75 19.93 -7.09
C TYR A 103 -1.38 20.55 -7.34
N LEU A 104 -1.26 21.55 -8.23
CA LEU A 104 0.01 22.25 -8.45
C LEU A 104 0.47 22.98 -7.19
N CYS A 105 -0.45 23.67 -6.51
CA CYS A 105 -0.13 24.35 -5.25
C CYS A 105 0.34 23.37 -4.18
N ASN A 106 -0.36 22.24 -3.98
CA ASN A 106 0.08 21.30 -2.96
C ASN A 106 1.40 20.58 -3.34
N THR A 107 1.68 20.40 -4.64
CA THR A 107 3.00 19.96 -5.09
C THR A 107 4.09 20.94 -4.68
N LEU A 108 3.86 22.24 -4.89
CA LEU A 108 4.79 23.30 -4.49
C LEU A 108 5.09 23.22 -2.98
N ILE A 109 4.03 23.11 -2.16
CA ILE A 109 4.15 22.95 -0.70
C ILE A 109 4.99 21.71 -0.36
N MET A 110 4.63 20.53 -0.89
CA MET A 110 5.33 19.29 -0.59
C MET A 110 6.81 19.32 -0.99
N PHE A 111 7.12 19.87 -2.16
CA PHE A 111 8.50 19.96 -2.66
C PHE A 111 9.32 20.96 -1.86
N ASP A 112 8.74 22.11 -1.51
CA ASP A 112 9.38 23.09 -0.63
C ASP A 112 9.68 22.47 0.73
N ASP A 113 8.71 21.81 1.36
CA ASP A 113 8.86 21.17 2.66
C ASP A 113 9.92 20.05 2.62
N LEU A 114 9.85 19.14 1.65
CA LEU A 114 10.82 18.05 1.51
C LEU A 114 12.25 18.58 1.38
N ARG A 115 12.44 19.65 0.59
CA ARG A 115 13.77 20.24 0.35
C ARG A 115 14.24 21.12 1.50
N ASN A 116 13.47 22.16 1.82
CA ASN A 116 13.91 23.28 2.65
C ASN A 116 13.74 23.01 4.13
N LYS A 117 12.65 22.33 4.52
CA LYS A 117 12.34 22.02 5.92
C LYS A 117 12.91 20.68 6.35
N TYR A 118 12.84 19.67 5.49
CA TYR A 118 13.25 18.29 5.82
C TYR A 118 14.54 17.83 5.16
N GLY A 119 15.12 18.62 4.26
CA GLY A 119 16.50 18.47 3.81
C GLY A 119 16.78 17.26 2.91
N THR A 120 15.76 16.68 2.25
CA THR A 120 16.01 15.56 1.33
C THR A 120 16.95 15.96 0.20
N LYS A 121 17.74 15.00 -0.28
CA LYS A 121 18.64 15.17 -1.42
C LYS A 121 18.18 14.40 -2.66
N ALA A 122 17.14 13.59 -2.55
CA ALA A 122 16.52 12.90 -3.68
C ALA A 122 15.92 13.89 -4.68
N LYS A 123 15.77 13.50 -5.94
CA LYS A 123 15.09 14.33 -6.95
C LYS A 123 13.62 14.53 -6.57
N LEU A 124 13.07 15.66 -6.99
CA LEU A 124 11.66 16.01 -6.82
C LEU A 124 11.02 16.02 -8.20
N VAL A 125 10.36 14.93 -8.55
CA VAL A 125 9.84 14.71 -9.91
C VAL A 125 8.35 15.02 -9.95
N LEU A 126 7.97 15.95 -10.82
CA LEU A 126 6.59 16.29 -11.09
C LEU A 126 6.21 15.78 -12.48
N LEU A 127 5.29 14.82 -12.54
CA LEU A 127 4.59 14.47 -13.78
C LEU A 127 3.38 15.40 -13.92
N VAL A 128 3.41 16.32 -14.86
CA VAL A 128 2.33 17.30 -15.07
C VAL A 128 1.66 17.06 -16.41
N SER A 129 0.34 17.02 -16.40
CA SER A 129 -0.46 16.91 -17.62
C SER A 129 -0.23 18.10 -18.55
N LYS A 130 -0.03 17.83 -19.84
CA LYS A 130 0.06 18.90 -20.87
C LYS A 130 -1.21 19.72 -20.95
N ASP A 131 -2.37 19.08 -20.76
CA ASP A 131 -3.69 19.72 -20.84
C ASP A 131 -3.77 20.92 -19.88
N LEU A 132 -3.15 20.85 -18.69
CA LEU A 132 -3.12 21.96 -17.72
C LEU A 132 -2.36 23.21 -18.21
N LEU A 133 -1.50 23.06 -19.20
CA LEU A 133 -0.61 24.11 -19.72
C LEU A 133 -0.98 24.55 -21.14
N GLU A 134 -1.86 23.82 -21.81
CA GLU A 134 -2.19 23.99 -23.23
C GLU A 134 -3.70 24.16 -23.46
N GLU A 135 -4.55 23.55 -22.61
CA GLU A 135 -6.00 23.59 -22.71
C GLU A 135 -6.62 24.44 -21.59
N GLY A 136 -7.71 25.16 -21.91
CA GLY A 136 -8.44 26.00 -20.95
C GLY A 136 -8.43 27.49 -21.27
N GLY A 137 -8.92 28.30 -20.33
CA GLY A 137 -8.90 29.76 -20.44
C GLY A 137 -7.48 30.30 -20.32
N PHE A 138 -7.19 31.40 -21.02
CA PHE A 138 -5.86 32.04 -21.00
C PHE A 138 -5.37 32.31 -19.56
N ASP A 139 -6.23 32.88 -18.72
CA ASP A 139 -5.91 33.21 -17.32
C ASP A 139 -5.58 31.96 -16.48
N ASP A 140 -6.28 30.84 -16.71
CA ASP A 140 -6.04 29.60 -15.97
C ASP A 140 -4.72 28.95 -16.41
N VAL A 141 -4.45 28.93 -17.71
CA VAL A 141 -3.17 28.42 -18.25
C VAL A 141 -1.99 29.28 -17.75
N GLU A 142 -2.13 30.61 -17.74
CA GLU A 142 -1.10 31.50 -17.22
C GLU A 142 -0.85 31.27 -15.72
N ARG A 143 -1.91 31.12 -14.92
CA ARG A 143 -1.81 30.79 -13.50
C ARG A 143 -1.11 29.45 -13.28
N ASN A 144 -1.45 28.43 -14.06
CA ASN A 144 -0.84 27.10 -13.96
C ASN A 144 0.65 27.14 -14.31
N ARG A 145 1.02 27.89 -15.36
CA ARG A 145 2.43 28.10 -15.74
C ARG A 145 3.20 28.83 -14.66
N ALA A 146 2.62 29.88 -14.06
CA ALA A 146 3.25 30.62 -12.97
C ALA A 146 3.53 29.71 -11.75
N LEU A 147 2.57 28.87 -11.35
CA LEU A 147 2.78 27.89 -10.28
C LEU A 147 3.85 26.86 -10.65
N LEU A 148 3.83 26.36 -11.89
CA LEU A 148 4.84 25.41 -12.37
C LEU A 148 6.25 26.01 -12.36
N ASP A 149 6.39 27.29 -12.72
CA ASP A 149 7.67 27.98 -12.69
C ASP A 149 8.14 28.22 -11.25
N LYS A 150 7.24 28.54 -10.31
CA LYS A 150 7.57 28.54 -8.86
C LYS A 150 8.11 27.19 -8.40
N ILE A 151 7.49 26.08 -8.83
CA ILE A 151 7.96 24.72 -8.50
C ILE A 151 9.37 24.47 -9.05
N LYS A 152 9.64 24.82 -10.31
CA LYS A 152 10.98 24.68 -10.91
C LYS A 152 12.04 25.53 -10.18
N LEU A 153 11.67 26.74 -9.78
CA LEU A 153 12.57 27.69 -9.11
C LEU A 153 12.94 27.28 -7.68
N LEU A 154 12.27 26.29 -7.08
CA LEU A 154 12.71 25.73 -5.79
C LEU A 154 14.15 25.23 -5.86
N ASP A 155 14.50 24.52 -6.95
CA ASP A 155 15.86 24.06 -7.25
C ASP A 155 15.95 23.52 -8.68
N GLU A 156 16.61 24.26 -9.58
CA GLU A 156 16.77 23.88 -10.98
C GLU A 156 17.51 22.55 -11.18
N ASN A 157 18.30 22.10 -10.20
CA ASN A 157 19.04 20.85 -10.27
C ASN A 157 18.29 19.69 -9.64
N GLN A 158 17.52 19.91 -8.57
CA GLN A 158 16.81 18.85 -7.84
C GLN A 158 15.40 18.59 -8.38
N VAL A 159 14.71 19.62 -8.86
CA VAL A 159 13.35 19.52 -9.39
C VAL A 159 13.38 19.08 -10.86
N VAL A 160 12.61 18.05 -11.19
CA VAL A 160 12.48 17.53 -12.56
C VAL A 160 11.02 17.55 -12.95
N VAL A 161 10.67 18.42 -13.89
CA VAL A 161 9.31 18.50 -14.44
C VAL A 161 9.24 17.69 -15.74
N LYS A 162 8.31 16.74 -15.81
CA LYS A 162 8.03 15.94 -17.00
C LYS A 162 6.59 16.20 -17.46
N LEU A 163 6.44 16.66 -18.69
CA LEU A 163 5.12 16.80 -19.32
C LEU A 163 4.63 15.42 -19.76
N VAL A 164 3.40 15.06 -19.38
CA VAL A 164 2.82 13.76 -19.69
C VAL A 164 1.45 13.89 -20.35
N ASP A 165 1.09 12.90 -21.15
CA ASP A 165 -0.25 12.77 -21.73
C ASP A 165 -1.16 12.02 -20.75
N ASN A 166 -2.41 12.48 -20.63
CA ASN A 166 -3.39 11.87 -19.75
C ASN A 166 -3.85 10.49 -20.27
N ILE A 167 -4.00 9.54 -19.36
CA ILE A 167 -4.67 8.27 -19.64
C ILE A 167 -6.15 8.45 -19.31
N ILE A 168 -6.92 8.88 -20.30
CA ILE A 168 -8.34 9.22 -20.17
C ILE A 168 -9.22 7.99 -20.42
N LYS A 169 -10.19 7.74 -19.54
CA LYS A 169 -11.26 6.77 -19.75
C LYS A 169 -12.35 7.38 -20.67
N PRO A 170 -12.54 6.91 -21.91
CA PRO A 170 -13.29 7.63 -22.95
C PRO A 170 -14.81 7.74 -22.71
N LYS A 171 -15.37 7.03 -21.73
CA LYS A 171 -16.80 7.01 -21.40
C LYS A 171 -17.08 7.32 -19.93
N ASP A 172 -16.10 7.91 -19.26
CA ASP A 172 -16.17 8.26 -17.85
C ASP A 172 -16.18 9.78 -17.71
N PHE A 173 -17.24 10.28 -17.10
CA PHE A 173 -17.48 11.71 -16.85
C PHE A 173 -17.34 12.05 -15.36
N THR A 174 -16.86 11.09 -14.55
CA THR A 174 -16.54 11.36 -13.15
C THR A 174 -15.22 12.13 -13.04
N PRO A 175 -14.94 12.77 -11.89
CA PRO A 175 -13.63 13.39 -11.62
C PRO A 175 -12.44 12.40 -11.67
N TRP A 176 -12.70 11.10 -11.72
CA TRP A 176 -11.68 10.05 -11.68
C TRP A 176 -11.30 9.51 -13.08
N ASN A 177 -11.85 10.08 -14.15
CA ASN A 177 -11.64 9.60 -15.52
C ASN A 177 -10.18 9.65 -15.99
N GLN A 178 -9.34 10.47 -15.35
CA GLN A 178 -7.91 10.60 -15.59
C GLN A 178 -7.03 9.89 -14.55
N SER A 179 -7.63 9.23 -13.56
CA SER A 179 -6.91 8.58 -12.44
C SER A 179 -5.85 7.57 -12.90
N LEU A 180 -6.07 6.90 -14.05
CA LEU A 180 -5.13 5.94 -14.63
C LEU A 180 -3.78 6.59 -15.02
N THR A 181 -3.73 7.91 -15.20
CA THR A 181 -2.48 8.66 -15.45
C THR A 181 -1.46 8.46 -14.33
N LYS A 182 -1.91 8.16 -13.11
CA LYS A 182 -1.03 7.77 -11.99
C LYS A 182 -0.10 6.61 -12.34
N LEU A 183 -0.51 5.69 -13.21
CA LEU A 183 0.29 4.53 -13.58
C LEU A 183 1.60 4.88 -14.31
N LEU A 184 1.73 6.11 -14.82
CA LEU A 184 2.97 6.61 -15.42
C LEU A 184 4.14 6.65 -14.43
N VAL A 185 3.89 6.68 -13.11
CA VAL A 185 4.95 6.64 -12.10
C VAL A 185 5.76 5.34 -12.13
N PHE A 186 5.20 4.25 -12.67
CA PHE A 186 5.92 2.99 -12.87
C PHE A 186 6.97 3.06 -13.99
N ASN A 187 6.93 4.10 -14.84
CA ASN A 187 7.84 4.34 -15.95
C ASN A 187 9.07 5.19 -15.58
N GLU A 188 9.21 5.59 -14.31
CA GLU A 188 10.32 6.44 -13.85
C GLU A 188 11.65 5.67 -13.73
N THR A 189 12.08 5.02 -14.82
CA THR A 189 13.21 4.07 -14.88
C THR A 189 14.58 4.72 -14.79
N ASP A 190 14.64 6.05 -14.77
CA ASP A 190 15.87 6.81 -14.50
C ASP A 190 16.35 6.60 -13.04
N TYR A 191 15.45 6.15 -12.16
CA TYR A 191 15.67 5.99 -10.73
C TYR A 191 15.69 4.52 -10.32
N GLU A 192 16.54 4.19 -9.34
CA GLU A 192 16.58 2.86 -8.73
C GLU A 192 15.37 2.62 -7.82
N ARG A 193 14.85 3.68 -7.20
CA ARG A 193 13.66 3.63 -6.35
C ARG A 193 13.02 4.99 -6.26
N ILE A 194 11.70 5.00 -6.36
CA ILE A 194 10.87 6.20 -6.18
C ILE A 194 9.95 6.05 -4.98
N ILE A 195 9.58 7.19 -4.38
CA ILE A 195 8.50 7.32 -3.43
C ILE A 195 7.43 8.18 -4.10
N TYR A 196 6.37 7.52 -4.58
CA TYR A 196 5.19 8.20 -5.04
C TYR A 196 4.40 8.74 -3.84
N LEU A 197 3.99 10.02 -3.94
CA LEU A 197 3.14 10.69 -2.98
C LEU A 197 1.90 11.21 -3.70
N ASP A 198 0.72 10.90 -3.17
CA ASP A 198 -0.52 11.51 -3.64
C ASP A 198 -0.55 12.99 -3.27
N ASN A 199 -1.08 13.82 -4.16
CA ASN A 199 -1.17 15.26 -3.94
C ASN A 199 -2.24 15.65 -2.91
N ASP A 200 -3.02 14.70 -2.41
CA ASP A 200 -4.07 14.89 -1.42
C ASP A 200 -3.53 14.76 0.02
N ALA A 201 -2.36 15.30 0.34
CA ALA A 201 -1.72 15.04 1.63
C ALA A 201 -0.90 16.20 2.21
N LEU A 202 -0.52 16.04 3.49
CA LEU A 202 0.44 16.86 4.22
C LEU A 202 1.71 16.05 4.47
N ILE A 203 2.86 16.63 4.16
CA ILE A 203 4.18 16.09 4.50
C ILE A 203 4.62 16.67 5.83
N LYS A 204 5.10 15.82 6.74
CA LYS A 204 5.51 16.22 8.10
C LYS A 204 6.97 15.90 8.40
N ASN A 205 7.64 15.15 7.53
CA ASN A 205 9.08 14.88 7.54
C ASN A 205 9.53 14.33 6.17
N ASN A 206 10.84 14.23 5.92
CA ASN A 206 11.34 13.40 4.82
C ASN A 206 11.08 11.91 5.11
N LEU A 207 11.02 11.11 4.05
CA LEU A 207 10.80 9.67 4.06
C LEU A 207 12.00 8.93 3.44
N ASP A 208 13.19 9.52 3.53
CA ASP A 208 14.38 9.06 2.79
C ASP A 208 14.77 7.62 3.18
N GLU A 209 14.46 7.19 4.40
CA GLU A 209 14.66 5.82 4.85
C GLU A 209 13.98 4.77 3.96
N LEU A 210 12.88 5.13 3.28
CA LEU A 210 12.15 4.23 2.39
C LEU A 210 12.92 3.94 1.09
N PHE A 211 13.87 4.81 0.68
CA PHE A 211 14.77 4.51 -0.42
C PHE A 211 15.71 3.34 -0.13
N PHE A 212 15.90 3.00 1.15
CA PHE A 212 16.83 1.97 1.61
C PHE A 212 16.15 0.69 2.13
N LEU A 213 14.87 0.49 1.79
CA LEU A 213 14.24 -0.82 1.94
C LEU A 213 15.05 -1.91 1.21
N PRO A 214 14.97 -3.18 1.65
CA PRO A 214 15.79 -4.25 1.08
C PRO A 214 15.73 -4.29 -0.46
N ALA A 215 16.88 -4.46 -1.10
CA ALA A 215 17.02 -4.29 -2.57
C ALA A 215 16.13 -5.22 -3.41
N TYR A 216 15.66 -6.33 -2.82
CA TYR A 216 14.75 -7.27 -3.45
C TYR A 216 13.27 -6.83 -3.42
N ILE A 217 12.91 -5.81 -2.66
CA ILE A 217 11.56 -5.26 -2.62
C ILE A 217 11.38 -4.28 -3.78
N ASN A 218 10.48 -4.64 -4.69
CA ASN A 218 10.10 -3.86 -5.87
C ASN A 218 8.88 -2.97 -5.60
N PHE A 219 8.00 -3.38 -4.69
CA PHE A 219 6.81 -2.61 -4.35
C PHE A 219 6.57 -2.65 -2.83
N ALA A 220 6.38 -1.48 -2.22
CA ALA A 220 5.94 -1.39 -0.85
C ALA A 220 4.93 -0.25 -0.66
N ALA A 221 3.86 -0.52 0.06
CA ALA A 221 2.84 0.48 0.36
C ALA A 221 2.14 0.17 1.69
N PRO A 222 1.54 1.17 2.35
CA PRO A 222 0.61 0.94 3.44
C PRO A 222 -0.60 0.13 2.98
N LEU A 223 -1.34 -0.46 3.93
CA LEU A 223 -2.63 -1.11 3.64
C LEU A 223 -3.79 -0.18 3.99
N THR A 224 -4.92 -0.41 3.34
CA THR A 224 -6.20 0.29 3.58
C THR A 224 -6.84 -0.11 4.93
N TYR A 225 -6.18 0.23 6.04
CA TYR A 225 -6.57 -0.19 7.40
C TYR A 225 -7.95 0.34 7.81
N TRP A 226 -8.43 1.43 7.19
CA TRP A 226 -9.73 2.04 7.49
C TRP A 226 -10.94 1.19 7.09
N PHE A 227 -10.74 0.09 6.34
CA PHE A 227 -11.79 -0.92 6.10
C PHE A 227 -11.88 -2.00 7.18
N LEU A 228 -10.99 -1.95 8.19
CA LEU A 228 -10.95 -2.92 9.28
C LEU A 228 -11.79 -2.48 10.46
N SER A 229 -12.35 -3.48 11.15
CA SER A 229 -13.01 -3.32 12.44
C SER A 229 -12.22 -3.98 13.56
N ASP A 230 -12.55 -3.65 14.82
CA ASP A 230 -12.01 -4.36 16.00
C ASP A 230 -12.30 -5.87 15.99
N HIS A 231 -13.41 -6.28 15.37
CA HIS A 231 -13.72 -7.70 15.18
C HIS A 231 -12.71 -8.37 14.23
N ASP A 232 -12.37 -7.72 13.12
CA ASP A 232 -11.38 -8.22 12.17
C ASP A 232 -10.00 -8.34 12.84
N MET A 233 -9.62 -7.34 13.64
CA MET A 233 -8.39 -7.36 14.42
C MET A 233 -8.38 -8.49 15.46
N THR A 234 -9.49 -8.73 16.14
CA THR A 234 -9.64 -9.85 17.08
C THR A 234 -9.41 -11.19 16.39
N LYS A 235 -9.92 -11.37 15.16
CA LYS A 235 -9.69 -12.56 14.36
C LYS A 235 -8.21 -12.68 13.97
N ALA A 236 -7.59 -11.61 13.51
CA ALA A 236 -6.17 -11.55 13.17
C ALA A 236 -5.26 -11.92 14.37
N TYR A 237 -5.52 -11.37 15.56
CA TYR A 237 -4.78 -11.73 16.77
C TYR A 237 -4.90 -13.22 17.12
N LYS A 238 -6.09 -13.81 16.96
CA LYS A 238 -6.32 -15.24 17.20
C LYS A 238 -5.55 -16.11 16.20
N GLU A 239 -5.51 -15.71 14.92
CA GLU A 239 -4.72 -16.39 13.88
C GLU A 239 -3.23 -16.43 14.26
N ILE A 240 -2.64 -15.28 14.59
CA ILE A 240 -1.22 -15.19 14.97
C ILE A 240 -0.92 -16.03 16.23
N LYS A 241 -1.77 -15.93 17.26
CA LYS A 241 -1.56 -16.62 18.54
C LYS A 241 -1.73 -18.13 18.45
N HIS A 242 -2.82 -18.60 17.86
CA HIS A 242 -3.23 -20.00 17.92
C HIS A 242 -2.81 -20.81 16.70
N GLU A 243 -2.97 -20.25 15.49
CA GLU A 243 -2.71 -20.99 14.26
C GLU A 243 -1.22 -21.03 13.94
N ASN A 244 -0.55 -19.87 14.07
CA ASN A 244 0.88 -19.77 13.77
C ASN A 244 1.78 -20.16 14.96
N LYS A 245 1.21 -20.25 16.17
CA LYS A 245 1.92 -20.47 17.44
C LYS A 245 3.01 -19.43 17.69
N VAL A 246 2.72 -18.15 17.43
CA VAL A 246 3.69 -17.06 17.62
C VAL A 246 3.11 -15.99 18.55
N SER A 247 4.00 -15.24 19.19
CA SER A 247 3.62 -14.11 20.03
C SER A 247 2.94 -13.03 19.18
N THR A 248 1.85 -12.47 19.72
CA THR A 248 1.23 -11.25 19.19
C THR A 248 1.98 -10.00 19.65
N SER A 249 2.91 -10.09 20.60
CA SER A 249 3.78 -8.95 20.95
C SER A 249 4.72 -8.65 19.80
N LEU A 250 4.80 -7.38 19.40
CA LEU A 250 5.73 -6.92 18.37
C LEU A 250 7.19 -6.83 18.87
N LEU A 251 7.38 -6.61 20.18
CA LEU A 251 8.70 -6.36 20.77
C LEU A 251 9.76 -7.45 20.48
N PRO A 252 9.46 -8.77 20.56
CA PRO A 252 10.43 -9.81 20.21
C PRO A 252 10.85 -9.79 18.74
N TYR A 253 9.96 -9.36 17.84
CA TYR A 253 10.27 -9.25 16.41
C TYR A 253 11.25 -8.11 16.20
N VAL A 254 10.96 -6.92 16.72
CA VAL A 254 11.84 -5.74 16.61
C VAL A 254 13.23 -6.05 17.15
N LYS A 255 13.34 -6.56 18.39
CA LYS A 255 14.64 -6.95 18.98
C LYS A 255 15.42 -7.94 18.13
N LYS A 256 14.73 -8.95 17.55
CA LYS A 256 15.36 -9.95 16.69
C LYS A 256 15.82 -9.35 15.36
N LEU A 257 15.01 -8.47 14.76
CA LEU A 257 15.29 -7.80 13.50
C LEU A 257 16.49 -6.87 13.64
N GLU A 258 16.50 -6.01 14.66
CA GLU A 258 17.66 -5.16 14.99
C GLU A 258 18.95 -5.95 15.12
N ALA A 259 18.93 -7.06 15.89
CA ALA A 259 20.09 -7.92 16.05
C ALA A 259 20.54 -8.55 14.71
N ARG A 260 19.61 -8.88 13.81
CA ARG A 260 19.96 -9.42 12.49
C ARG A 260 20.54 -8.34 11.57
N ILE A 261 19.99 -7.14 11.57
CA ILE A 261 20.49 -5.98 10.81
C ILE A 261 21.92 -5.66 11.22
N ARG A 262 22.19 -5.54 12.54
CA ARG A 262 23.56 -5.31 13.05
C ARG A 262 24.58 -6.35 12.58
N ASN A 263 24.13 -7.59 12.37
CA ASN A 263 24.98 -8.71 11.95
C ASN A 263 24.90 -9.01 10.44
N ASN A 264 24.35 -8.10 9.63
CA ASN A 264 24.18 -8.28 8.17
C ASN A 264 23.44 -9.58 7.79
N LYS A 265 22.47 -10.00 8.60
CA LYS A 265 21.67 -11.21 8.37
C LYS A 265 20.34 -10.87 7.72
N MET A 266 19.88 -11.71 6.78
CA MET A 266 18.59 -11.58 6.11
C MET A 266 17.44 -11.40 7.11
N ILE A 267 16.57 -10.41 6.89
CA ILE A 267 15.46 -10.08 7.81
C ILE A 267 14.10 -10.63 7.38
N TYR A 268 13.86 -10.89 6.09
CA TYR A 268 12.52 -11.16 5.54
C TYR A 268 11.74 -12.24 6.30
N ASN A 269 12.36 -13.40 6.53
CA ASN A 269 11.69 -14.52 7.23
C ASN A 269 11.41 -14.24 8.71
N HIS A 270 11.99 -13.18 9.28
CA HIS A 270 11.77 -12.72 10.65
C HIS A 270 10.80 -11.55 10.75
N LEU A 271 10.36 -10.98 9.63
CA LEU A 271 9.35 -9.93 9.62
C LEU A 271 7.97 -10.49 10.07
N PRO A 272 7.17 -9.68 10.76
CA PRO A 272 5.75 -9.96 11.00
C PRO A 272 5.02 -10.34 9.71
N SER A 273 4.18 -11.38 9.76
CA SER A 273 3.36 -11.81 8.62
C SER A 273 2.03 -11.09 8.62
N LEU A 274 1.53 -10.66 7.46
CA LEU A 274 0.15 -10.19 7.32
C LEU A 274 -0.82 -11.36 7.59
N PRO A 275 -1.76 -11.24 8.54
CA PRO A 275 -2.74 -12.29 8.82
C PRO A 275 -3.62 -12.59 7.60
N ASN A 276 -3.73 -13.86 7.22
CA ASN A 276 -4.47 -14.31 6.04
C ASN A 276 -5.96 -13.96 6.15
N SER A 277 -6.49 -13.96 7.38
CA SER A 277 -7.88 -13.61 7.66
C SER A 277 -8.31 -12.22 7.20
N LEU A 278 -7.35 -11.32 6.90
CA LEU A 278 -7.60 -9.96 6.44
C LEU A 278 -7.71 -9.85 4.90
N PHE A 279 -7.19 -10.81 4.14
CA PHE A 279 -7.19 -10.73 2.67
C PHE A 279 -7.63 -12.01 1.93
N MET A 280 -7.77 -13.13 2.64
CA MET A 280 -8.25 -14.40 2.10
C MET A 280 -9.73 -14.64 2.42
N GLY A 281 -10.43 -15.34 1.51
CA GLY A 281 -11.85 -15.70 1.68
C GLY A 281 -12.06 -16.89 2.63
N SER A 282 -11.05 -17.74 2.77
CA SER A 282 -11.01 -18.94 3.60
C SER A 282 -9.72 -19.02 4.41
N ASN A 283 -9.75 -19.76 5.51
CA ASN A 283 -8.56 -20.00 6.33
C ASN A 283 -7.61 -21.05 5.69
N ASN A 284 -8.00 -21.66 4.56
CA ASN A 284 -7.21 -22.69 3.89
C ASN A 284 -6.47 -22.11 2.68
N VAL A 285 -5.16 -21.87 2.85
CA VAL A 285 -4.29 -21.35 1.79
C VAL A 285 -4.26 -22.25 0.54
N ALA A 286 -4.34 -23.59 0.70
CA ALA A 286 -4.40 -24.49 -0.45
C ALA A 286 -5.70 -24.27 -1.24
N GLN A 287 -6.82 -24.10 -0.55
CA GLN A 287 -8.10 -23.81 -1.19
C GLN A 287 -8.03 -22.49 -1.96
N GLU A 288 -7.50 -21.43 -1.35
CA GLU A 288 -7.36 -20.12 -2.01
C GLU A 288 -6.47 -20.18 -3.26
N ILE A 289 -5.39 -20.96 -3.21
CA ILE A 289 -4.51 -21.18 -4.35
C ILE A 289 -5.27 -21.89 -5.49
N LEU A 290 -6.01 -22.96 -5.20
CA LEU A 290 -6.81 -23.64 -6.22
C LEU A 290 -7.89 -22.72 -6.79
N ASP A 291 -8.57 -21.97 -5.94
CA ASP A 291 -9.62 -21.05 -6.37
C ASP A 291 -9.06 -19.95 -7.29
N SER A 292 -7.81 -19.54 -7.07
CA SER A 292 -7.13 -18.52 -7.89
C SER A 292 -6.61 -19.05 -9.23
N THR A 293 -6.54 -20.38 -9.43
CA THR A 293 -6.08 -21.04 -10.68
C THR A 293 -7.21 -21.51 -11.60
N SER A 294 -8.46 -21.36 -11.16
CA SER A 294 -9.67 -21.91 -11.81
C SER A 294 -9.99 -21.37 -13.22
N SER A 295 -9.15 -20.52 -13.81
CA SER A 295 -9.32 -19.98 -15.17
C SER A 295 -9.20 -21.03 -16.29
N ALA A 296 -8.84 -22.29 -16.00
CA ALA A 296 -8.70 -23.34 -17.00
C ALA A 296 -10.02 -23.97 -17.52
N SER A 297 -11.20 -23.64 -16.98
CA SER A 297 -12.48 -24.05 -17.59
C SER A 297 -13.66 -23.15 -17.17
N PRO A 298 -14.28 -22.40 -18.11
CA PRO A 298 -15.47 -21.58 -17.85
C PRO A 298 -16.68 -22.36 -17.32
N LEU A 299 -16.72 -23.68 -17.54
CA LEU A 299 -17.84 -24.56 -17.19
C LEU A 299 -17.93 -24.90 -15.69
N PHE A 300 -16.84 -24.69 -14.92
CA PHE A 300 -16.76 -25.12 -13.52
C PHE A 300 -16.47 -23.98 -12.54
N ASN A 301 -16.70 -22.73 -12.96
CA ASN A 301 -16.83 -21.57 -12.08
C ASN A 301 -18.14 -21.65 -11.29
N PHE A 302 -18.31 -22.71 -10.47
CA PHE A 302 -19.29 -22.68 -9.40
C PHE A 302 -18.94 -21.48 -8.54
N ARG A 303 -19.86 -20.50 -8.48
CA ARG A 303 -19.80 -19.26 -7.70
C ARG A 303 -19.18 -19.52 -6.32
N SER A 304 -17.85 -19.45 -6.25
CA SER A 304 -17.16 -19.15 -5.01
C SER A 304 -17.67 -17.76 -4.67
N ASN A 305 -18.43 -17.65 -3.58
CA ASN A 305 -18.78 -16.36 -3.00
C ASN A 305 -17.46 -15.61 -2.79
N LYS A 306 -17.11 -14.75 -3.75
CA LYS A 306 -15.91 -13.90 -3.74
C LYS A 306 -16.03 -12.98 -2.53
N LYS A 307 -15.62 -13.46 -1.35
CA LYS A 307 -15.35 -12.56 -0.23
C LYS A 307 -14.23 -11.64 -0.71
N VAL A 308 -14.59 -10.38 -0.94
CA VAL A 308 -13.66 -9.32 -1.30
C VAL A 308 -12.61 -9.23 -0.20
N SER A 309 -11.35 -9.11 -0.59
CA SER A 309 -10.25 -8.85 0.34
C SER A 309 -10.61 -7.65 1.23
N LYS A 310 -10.46 -7.76 2.56
CA LYS A 310 -10.83 -6.66 3.46
C LYS A 310 -9.83 -5.51 3.37
N VAL A 311 -8.56 -5.84 3.14
CA VAL A 311 -7.49 -4.87 2.92
C VAL A 311 -6.95 -4.97 1.51
N LYS A 312 -6.48 -3.83 1.00
CA LYS A 312 -5.76 -3.65 -0.26
C LYS A 312 -4.52 -2.79 0.04
N PHE A 313 -3.55 -2.74 -0.87
CA PHE A 313 -2.53 -1.70 -0.81
C PHE A 313 -3.17 -0.34 -1.05
N ALA A 314 -2.86 0.63 -0.19
CA ALA A 314 -3.22 2.02 -0.43
C ALA A 314 -2.34 2.57 -1.56
N SER A 315 -2.93 3.32 -2.49
CA SER A 315 -2.19 4.02 -3.56
C SER A 315 -1.87 5.47 -3.21
N ASN A 316 -2.04 5.88 -1.95
CA ASN A 316 -1.74 7.24 -1.54
C ASN A 316 -0.24 7.46 -1.28
N LEU A 317 0.50 6.40 -0.95
CA LEU A 317 1.96 6.38 -0.90
C LEU A 317 2.44 5.01 -1.42
N MET A 318 3.36 5.03 -2.38
CA MET A 318 3.94 3.81 -2.94
C MET A 318 5.45 3.95 -3.10
N VAL A 319 6.19 2.99 -2.58
CA VAL A 319 7.63 2.85 -2.81
C VAL A 319 7.81 1.84 -3.94
N ILE A 320 8.35 2.30 -5.07
CA ILE A 320 8.39 1.52 -6.31
C ILE A 320 9.82 1.42 -6.77
N LYS A 321 10.23 0.23 -7.24
CA LYS A 321 11.40 0.04 -8.10
C LYS A 321 10.90 0.02 -9.54
N PRO A 322 11.05 1.13 -10.30
CA PRO A 322 10.50 1.22 -11.65
C PRO A 322 11.13 0.18 -12.57
N SER A 323 10.37 -0.28 -13.56
CA SER A 323 10.83 -1.28 -14.53
C SER A 323 10.13 -1.06 -15.86
N ALA A 324 10.91 -0.89 -16.92
CA ALA A 324 10.39 -0.76 -18.28
C ALA A 324 9.56 -1.99 -18.69
N GLU A 325 9.98 -3.19 -18.30
CA GLU A 325 9.24 -4.43 -18.55
C GLU A 325 7.88 -4.44 -17.84
N LEU A 326 7.86 -4.00 -16.57
CA LEU A 326 6.60 -3.93 -15.82
C LEU A 326 5.68 -2.85 -16.40
N PHE A 327 6.21 -1.69 -16.76
CA PHE A 327 5.44 -0.61 -17.34
C PHE A 327 4.87 -0.98 -18.71
N ASP A 328 5.66 -1.62 -19.58
CA ASP A 328 5.19 -2.15 -20.87
C ASP A 328 4.03 -3.12 -20.66
N LYS A 329 4.14 -4.03 -19.69
CA LYS A 329 3.03 -4.92 -19.30
C LYS A 329 1.79 -4.15 -18.80
N ILE A 330 1.97 -3.12 -17.97
CA ILE A 330 0.86 -2.28 -17.50
C ILE A 330 0.12 -1.69 -18.70
N VAL A 331 0.85 -1.15 -19.68
CA VAL A 331 0.26 -0.47 -20.83
C VAL A 331 -0.38 -1.44 -21.82
N THR A 332 0.30 -2.53 -22.14
CA THR A 332 -0.09 -3.44 -23.23
C THR A 332 -1.07 -4.54 -22.79
N GLU A 333 -0.98 -5.00 -21.54
CA GLU A 333 -1.80 -6.11 -21.03
C GLU A 333 -2.86 -5.67 -20.02
N LEU A 334 -2.52 -4.77 -19.08
CA LEU A 334 -3.37 -4.51 -17.91
C LEU A 334 -4.33 -3.33 -18.11
N LEU A 335 -3.88 -2.22 -18.69
CA LEU A 335 -4.72 -1.07 -19.00
C LEU A 335 -5.96 -1.44 -19.84
N PRO A 336 -5.85 -2.27 -20.90
CA PRO A 336 -7.02 -2.69 -21.68
C PRO A 336 -8.10 -3.41 -20.87
N LEU A 337 -7.75 -4.02 -19.72
CA LEU A 337 -8.71 -4.72 -18.85
C LEU A 337 -9.57 -3.78 -18.01
N VAL A 338 -9.15 -2.52 -17.86
CA VAL A 338 -9.81 -1.54 -16.96
C VAL A 338 -10.28 -0.28 -17.67
N ILE A 339 -9.71 0.08 -18.81
CA ILE A 339 -9.95 1.38 -19.46
C ILE A 339 -11.42 1.61 -19.83
N ASP A 340 -12.12 0.57 -20.29
CA ASP A 340 -13.54 0.60 -20.66
C ASP A 340 -14.50 0.23 -19.51
N GLU A 341 -13.97 -0.22 -18.36
CA GLU A 341 -14.77 -0.64 -17.21
C GLU A 341 -15.21 0.57 -16.37
N LYS A 342 -16.51 0.70 -16.08
CA LYS A 342 -17.08 1.93 -15.47
C LYS A 342 -16.62 2.21 -14.04
N GLU A 343 -16.35 1.17 -13.27
CA GLU A 343 -16.08 1.27 -11.83
C GLU A 343 -14.65 0.83 -11.48
N LYS A 344 -13.74 0.85 -12.47
CA LYS A 344 -12.34 0.48 -12.29
C LYS A 344 -11.41 1.65 -12.61
N TYR A 345 -10.58 1.96 -11.61
CA TYR A 345 -9.62 3.06 -11.64
C TYR A 345 -8.19 2.56 -11.37
N ASP A 346 -7.26 3.48 -11.14
CA ASP A 346 -5.86 3.21 -10.80
C ASP A 346 -5.73 2.20 -9.64
N MET A 347 -6.47 2.43 -8.56
CA MET A 347 -6.47 1.58 -7.37
C MET A 347 -6.90 0.14 -7.66
N ASP A 348 -7.86 -0.04 -8.58
CA ASP A 348 -8.36 -1.35 -8.95
C ASP A 348 -7.36 -2.08 -9.84
N LEU A 349 -6.73 -1.40 -10.81
CA LEU A 349 -5.66 -2.01 -11.59
C LEU A 349 -4.50 -2.45 -10.68
N ILE A 350 -4.08 -1.58 -9.75
CA ILE A 350 -3.00 -1.86 -8.80
C ILE A 350 -3.35 -3.06 -7.92
N ASN A 351 -4.57 -3.16 -7.39
CA ASN A 351 -4.93 -4.18 -6.41
C ASN A 351 -5.62 -5.43 -6.95
N GLU A 352 -6.13 -5.41 -8.19
CA GLU A 352 -6.78 -6.57 -8.81
C GLU A 352 -5.87 -7.27 -9.81
N GLU A 353 -5.03 -6.50 -10.51
CA GLU A 353 -4.19 -7.01 -11.59
C GLU A 353 -2.70 -7.06 -11.24
N LEU A 354 -2.13 -6.00 -10.64
CA LEU A 354 -0.69 -5.97 -10.30
C LEU A 354 -0.36 -6.68 -8.98
N TYR A 355 -0.89 -6.16 -7.87
CA TYR A 355 -0.49 -6.54 -6.50
C TYR A 355 -1.66 -7.08 -5.69
N ASN A 356 -2.46 -7.97 -6.30
CA ASN A 356 -3.57 -8.60 -5.61
C ASN A 356 -3.08 -9.53 -4.49
N LEU A 357 -3.29 -9.14 -3.23
CA LEU A 357 -2.82 -9.88 -2.04
C LEU A 357 -3.17 -11.37 -2.05
N LYS A 358 -4.38 -11.73 -2.51
CA LYS A 358 -4.80 -13.12 -2.60
C LYS A 358 -4.03 -13.88 -3.69
N LYS A 359 -3.90 -13.30 -4.89
CA LYS A 359 -3.14 -13.91 -6.00
C LYS A 359 -1.63 -13.94 -5.72
N LEU A 360 -1.08 -12.98 -4.96
CA LEU A 360 0.35 -12.90 -4.64
C LEU A 360 0.85 -14.17 -3.95
N ILE A 361 0.16 -14.67 -2.93
CA ILE A 361 0.56 -15.93 -2.26
C ILE A 361 0.59 -17.10 -3.24
N TYR A 362 -0.37 -17.18 -4.15
CA TYR A 362 -0.39 -18.19 -5.18
C TYR A 362 0.83 -18.09 -6.10
N TYR A 363 1.08 -16.91 -6.69
CA TYR A 363 2.19 -16.71 -7.62
C TYR A 363 3.54 -16.91 -6.93
N GLN A 364 3.71 -16.39 -5.72
CA GLN A 364 4.91 -16.61 -4.91
C GLN A 364 5.16 -18.11 -4.68
N PHE A 365 4.13 -18.85 -4.29
CA PHE A 365 4.28 -20.28 -4.02
C PHE A 365 4.55 -21.09 -5.29
N ASP A 366 3.89 -20.77 -6.41
CA ASP A 366 4.15 -21.41 -7.70
C ASP A 366 5.58 -21.14 -8.19
N LEU A 367 6.02 -19.87 -8.14
CA LEU A 367 7.39 -19.48 -8.46
C LEU A 367 8.40 -20.17 -7.54
N PHE A 368 8.15 -20.22 -6.23
CA PHE A 368 8.99 -20.95 -5.30
C PHE A 368 9.07 -22.44 -5.61
N ARG A 369 7.97 -23.09 -6.02
CA ARG A 369 8.00 -24.51 -6.39
C ARG A 369 8.89 -24.77 -7.60
N ARG A 370 8.92 -23.84 -8.57
CA ARG A 370 9.73 -23.91 -9.79
C ARG A 370 11.19 -23.51 -9.57
N LEU A 371 11.42 -22.40 -8.87
CA LEU A 371 12.72 -21.74 -8.72
C LEU A 371 13.47 -22.12 -7.44
N LYS A 372 12.77 -22.67 -6.44
CA LYS A 372 13.30 -23.07 -5.13
C LYS A 372 14.09 -21.94 -4.46
N THR A 373 15.40 -22.07 -4.37
CA THR A 373 16.29 -21.11 -3.70
C THR A 373 16.50 -19.82 -4.48
N LYS A 374 16.08 -19.76 -5.76
CA LYS A 374 16.11 -18.54 -6.57
C LYS A 374 14.85 -17.68 -6.43
N PHE A 375 13.82 -18.17 -5.75
CA PHE A 375 12.63 -17.35 -5.48
C PHE A 375 12.97 -16.22 -4.51
N VAL A 376 12.52 -15.02 -4.85
CA VAL A 376 12.70 -13.81 -4.06
C VAL A 376 11.35 -13.08 -4.00
N PRO A 377 10.89 -12.65 -2.82
CA PRO A 377 9.67 -11.86 -2.68
C PRO A 377 9.93 -10.43 -3.14
N ASP A 378 8.92 -9.81 -3.71
CA ASP A 378 8.99 -8.49 -4.34
C ASP A 378 8.13 -7.44 -3.64
N VAL A 379 7.24 -7.84 -2.73
CA VAL A 379 6.26 -6.96 -2.07
C VAL A 379 6.49 -6.87 -0.56
N LEU A 380 6.27 -5.66 0.00
CA LEU A 380 6.33 -5.40 1.44
C LEU A 380 5.21 -4.46 1.90
N VAL A 381 4.60 -4.75 3.05
CA VAL A 381 3.60 -3.85 3.67
C VAL A 381 4.30 -2.86 4.59
N LEU A 382 4.06 -1.56 4.35
CA LEU A 382 4.58 -0.46 5.15
C LEU A 382 3.68 -0.12 6.35
N PRO A 383 4.24 0.44 7.43
CA PRO A 383 3.46 0.95 8.55
C PRO A 383 2.58 2.13 8.11
N PHE A 384 1.28 2.04 8.36
CA PHE A 384 0.32 3.05 7.94
C PHE A 384 0.25 4.23 8.90
N ALA A 385 0.52 4.07 10.19
CA ALA A 385 0.51 5.18 11.13
C ALA A 385 1.58 6.23 10.79
N ARG A 386 2.76 5.78 10.31
CA ARG A 386 3.85 6.66 9.92
C ARG A 386 3.74 7.18 8.47
N TYR A 387 3.32 6.32 7.53
CA TYR A 387 3.41 6.60 6.08
C TYR A 387 2.08 6.59 5.32
N GLY A 388 0.94 6.42 6.00
CA GLY A 388 -0.35 6.29 5.33
C GLY A 388 -1.53 6.67 6.20
N LEU A 389 -1.31 7.58 7.16
CA LEU A 389 -2.34 7.99 8.12
C LEU A 389 -3.38 8.83 7.40
N LEU A 390 -4.66 8.55 7.62
CA LEU A 390 -5.73 9.41 7.12
C LEU A 390 -6.15 10.42 8.17
N SER A 391 -6.34 11.68 7.77
CA SER A 391 -6.92 12.71 8.62
C SER A 391 -8.29 12.29 9.18
N GLY A 392 -9.14 11.67 8.34
CA GLY A 392 -10.44 11.14 8.76
C GLY A 392 -10.34 10.02 9.82
N SER A 393 -9.25 9.26 9.82
CA SER A 393 -9.00 8.24 10.85
C SER A 393 -8.66 8.81 12.21
N ILE A 394 -8.10 10.02 12.27
CA ILE A 394 -7.84 10.72 13.55
C ILE A 394 -9.17 10.96 14.27
N ARG A 395 -10.23 11.31 13.53
CA ARG A 395 -11.57 11.53 14.07
C ARG A 395 -12.34 10.25 14.37
N ASN A 396 -11.97 9.13 13.74
CA ASN A 396 -12.65 7.86 13.92
C ASN A 396 -12.05 7.03 15.06
N LYS A 397 -12.69 7.08 16.23
CA LYS A 397 -12.27 6.36 17.44
C LYS A 397 -12.09 4.85 17.23
N ASP A 398 -12.92 4.23 16.40
CA ASP A 398 -12.86 2.80 16.13
C ASP A 398 -11.55 2.38 15.43
N GLN A 399 -10.81 3.35 14.87
CA GLN A 399 -9.55 3.12 14.18
C GLN A 399 -8.32 3.41 15.06
N HIS A 400 -8.48 4.04 16.23
CA HIS A 400 -7.34 4.47 17.06
C HIS A 400 -6.47 3.30 17.53
N ASN A 401 -7.09 2.21 17.95
CA ASN A 401 -6.37 0.99 18.34
C ASN A 401 -5.59 0.39 17.16
N ILE A 402 -6.10 0.51 15.94
CA ILE A 402 -5.46 0.00 14.73
C ILE A 402 -4.25 0.89 14.41
N ILE A 403 -4.41 2.22 14.44
CA ILE A 403 -3.34 3.21 14.23
C ILE A 403 -2.20 3.02 15.23
N VAL A 404 -2.53 2.93 16.53
CA VAL A 404 -1.53 2.83 17.59
C VAL A 404 -0.69 1.56 17.47
N ASN A 405 -1.30 0.43 17.07
CA ASN A 405 -0.58 -0.83 16.90
C ASN A 405 0.19 -0.90 15.58
N ASP A 406 -0.35 -0.32 14.50
CA ASP A 406 0.24 -0.12 13.17
C ASP A 406 0.57 -1.41 12.37
N ILE A 407 1.02 -2.48 13.04
CA ILE A 407 1.32 -3.78 12.42
C ILE A 407 0.16 -4.74 12.63
N LEU A 408 -0.57 -5.06 11.56
CA LEU A 408 -1.83 -5.81 11.62
C LEU A 408 -1.62 -7.22 12.18
N GLY A 409 -2.38 -7.58 13.21
CA GLY A 409 -2.26 -8.86 13.92
C GLY A 409 -1.23 -8.87 15.05
N TYR A 410 -0.58 -7.74 15.30
CA TYR A 410 0.42 -7.58 16.36
C TYR A 410 0.06 -6.42 17.28
N LYS A 411 0.50 -6.52 18.53
CA LYS A 411 0.27 -5.52 19.58
C LYS A 411 1.60 -4.95 20.05
N ARG A 412 1.61 -3.65 20.34
CA ARG A 412 2.73 -3.00 21.02
C ARG A 412 2.62 -3.26 22.52
N LEU A 413 3.35 -4.28 22.99
CA LEU A 413 3.38 -4.69 24.39
C LEU A 413 4.77 -4.46 24.97
N ASP A 414 4.83 -4.12 26.25
CA ASP A 414 6.08 -3.97 27.00
C ASP A 414 6.71 -5.34 27.33
N GLN A 415 7.74 -5.34 28.18
CA GLN A 415 8.43 -6.56 28.61
C GLN A 415 7.58 -7.44 29.53
N THR A 416 6.60 -6.87 30.23
CA THR A 416 5.67 -7.56 31.13
C THR A 416 4.47 -8.16 30.37
N GLY A 417 4.29 -7.74 29.12
CA GLY A 417 3.14 -8.11 28.28
C GLY A 417 1.95 -7.16 28.41
N ALA A 418 2.11 -6.06 29.15
CA ALA A 418 1.12 -4.99 29.23
C ALA A 418 1.12 -4.18 27.92
N ALA A 419 -0.06 -3.66 27.53
CA ALA A 419 -0.15 -2.77 26.38
C ALA A 419 0.62 -1.49 26.66
N ILE A 420 1.49 -1.10 25.73
CA ILE A 420 2.12 0.23 25.78
C ILE A 420 1.02 1.20 25.40
N GLU A 421 0.62 2.06 26.34
CA GLU A 421 -0.35 3.11 26.12
C GLU A 421 0.31 4.22 25.26
N LYS A 422 0.42 3.97 23.95
CA LYS A 422 0.79 5.01 22.99
C LYS A 422 -0.49 5.76 22.64
N GLU A 423 -0.61 6.98 23.13
CA GLU A 423 -1.70 7.88 22.76
C GLU A 423 -1.72 8.13 21.24
N LEU A 424 -2.93 8.35 20.69
CA LEU A 424 -3.11 8.70 19.29
C LEU A 424 -2.24 9.91 18.89
N ARG A 425 -2.10 10.89 19.79
CA ARG A 425 -1.28 12.09 19.60
C ARG A 425 0.15 11.75 19.18
N HIS A 426 0.78 10.76 19.80
CA HIS A 426 2.13 10.34 19.42
C HIS A 426 2.16 9.75 18.01
N SER A 427 1.15 8.97 17.63
CA SER A 427 1.06 8.43 16.26
C SER A 427 0.89 9.53 15.22
N VAL A 428 0.07 10.55 15.52
CA VAL A 428 -0.09 11.73 14.66
C VAL A 428 1.18 12.58 14.62
N GLN A 429 1.90 12.72 15.73
CA GLN A 429 3.17 13.44 15.78
C GLN A 429 4.26 12.75 14.96
N ASP A 430 4.39 11.43 15.11
CA ASP A 430 5.36 10.58 14.41
C ASP A 430 5.02 10.39 12.92
N ALA A 431 3.77 10.61 12.52
CA ALA A 431 3.35 10.54 11.13
C ALA A 431 4.17 11.51 10.27
N LYS A 432 4.76 10.97 9.19
CA LYS A 432 5.54 11.69 8.18
C LYS A 432 4.71 12.07 6.96
N TYR A 433 3.64 11.34 6.71
CA TYR A 433 2.71 11.56 5.60
C TYR A 433 1.27 11.36 6.09
N VAL A 434 0.43 12.40 5.94
CA VAL A 434 -0.98 12.37 6.34
C VAL A 434 -1.86 12.72 5.15
N HIS A 435 -2.69 11.77 4.71
CA HIS A 435 -3.57 11.95 3.56
C HIS A 435 -4.94 12.52 3.98
N PHE A 436 -5.41 13.54 3.26
CA PHE A 436 -6.68 14.21 3.52
C PHE A 436 -7.85 13.35 3.02
N SER A 437 -8.59 12.73 3.94
CA SER A 437 -9.70 11.82 3.62
C SER A 437 -10.88 11.98 4.60
N ASP A 438 -11.47 13.18 4.65
CA ASP A 438 -12.49 13.56 5.64
C ASP A 438 -13.94 13.64 5.11
N TYR A 439 -14.35 12.80 4.14
CA TYR A 439 -15.71 12.87 3.59
C TYR A 439 -16.79 12.93 4.70
N PRO A 440 -17.75 13.88 4.65
CA PRO A 440 -18.05 14.81 3.55
C PRO A 440 -17.31 16.16 3.61
N ILE A 441 -16.38 16.37 4.55
CA ILE A 441 -15.53 17.57 4.57
C ILE A 441 -14.65 17.54 3.31
N GLY A 442 -14.59 18.69 2.65
CA GLY A 442 -13.79 18.89 1.44
C GLY A 442 -12.30 18.88 1.74
N LYS A 443 -11.51 19.05 0.68
CA LYS A 443 -10.06 19.17 0.78
C LYS A 443 -9.69 20.54 1.38
N PRO A 444 -8.52 20.67 2.03
CA PRO A 444 -8.21 21.88 2.79
C PRO A 444 -8.11 23.14 1.92
N TRP A 445 -7.69 23.04 0.65
CA TRP A 445 -7.69 24.17 -0.30
C TRP A 445 -9.07 24.69 -0.70
N ASN A 446 -10.15 24.02 -0.30
CA ASN A 446 -11.51 24.51 -0.53
C ASN A 446 -11.96 25.54 0.51
N TYR A 447 -11.13 25.82 1.52
CA TYR A 447 -11.46 26.69 2.65
C TYR A 447 -10.51 27.89 2.69
N GLN A 448 -11.05 29.07 3.04
CA GLN A 448 -10.24 30.30 3.13
C GLN A 448 -9.60 30.48 4.50
N SER A 449 -10.25 29.96 5.54
CA SER A 449 -9.76 30.05 6.92
C SER A 449 -10.18 28.84 7.73
N MET A 450 -9.55 28.69 8.89
CA MET A 450 -9.89 27.65 9.86
C MET A 450 -11.29 27.82 10.48
N ASP A 451 -11.88 29.02 10.40
CA ASP A 451 -13.23 29.28 10.91
C ASP A 451 -14.31 28.53 10.10
N GLU A 452 -14.02 28.19 8.85
CA GLU A 452 -14.91 27.40 7.99
C GLU A 452 -14.85 25.89 8.29
N LEU A 453 -13.86 25.47 9.08
CA LEU A 453 -13.60 24.07 9.44
C LEU A 453 -14.02 23.78 10.89
N GLU A 454 -15.31 23.52 11.13
CA GLU A 454 -15.77 23.17 12.48
C GLU A 454 -15.61 21.67 12.79
N CYS A 455 -14.80 21.34 13.81
CA CYS A 455 -14.84 20.01 14.43
C CYS A 455 -15.99 19.94 15.44
N LYS A 456 -17.16 19.47 15.00
CA LYS A 456 -18.35 19.35 15.85
C LYS A 456 -18.19 18.22 16.88
N VAL A 457 -17.92 18.58 18.14
CA VAL A 457 -18.00 17.65 19.28
C VAL A 457 -19.47 17.42 19.63
N THR A 458 -20.05 16.30 19.20
CA THR A 458 -21.41 15.92 19.62
C THR A 458 -21.42 15.49 21.09
N GLY A 459 -22.24 16.15 21.91
CA GLY A 459 -22.54 15.74 23.29
C GLY A 459 -21.67 16.39 24.37
N LYS A 460 -21.86 17.70 24.61
CA LYS A 460 -21.26 18.47 25.73
C LYS A 460 -21.56 17.94 27.15
N HIS A 461 -22.41 16.91 27.28
CA HIS A 461 -22.82 16.30 28.56
C HIS A 461 -22.39 14.83 28.72
N THR A 462 -21.42 14.35 27.95
CA THR A 462 -20.98 12.94 27.99
C THR A 462 -19.62 12.78 28.69
N LYS A 463 -19.40 11.61 29.33
CA LYS A 463 -18.14 11.21 29.99
C LYS A 463 -16.88 11.32 29.11
N ASN A 464 -17.02 11.50 27.79
CA ASN A 464 -15.94 11.51 26.81
C ASN A 464 -15.74 12.89 26.15
N ALA A 465 -16.29 13.97 26.72
CA ALA A 465 -16.21 15.31 26.13
C ALA A 465 -14.76 15.84 26.03
N GLU A 466 -13.92 15.56 27.03
CA GLU A 466 -12.51 15.98 27.04
C GLU A 466 -11.71 15.25 25.95
N GLU A 467 -11.81 13.92 25.88
CA GLU A 467 -11.18 13.10 24.84
C GLU A 467 -11.62 13.53 23.42
N ASN A 468 -12.92 13.78 23.21
CA ASN A 468 -13.43 14.29 21.93
C ASN A 468 -12.83 15.66 21.57
N THR A 469 -12.65 16.52 22.56
CA THR A 469 -12.04 17.84 22.37
C THR A 469 -10.58 17.71 21.96
N GLN A 470 -9.83 16.83 22.62
CA GLN A 470 -8.43 16.55 22.27
C GLN A 470 -8.29 15.95 20.86
N ILE A 471 -9.16 15.02 20.47
CA ILE A 471 -9.20 14.47 19.10
C ILE A 471 -9.48 15.57 18.08
N CYS A 472 -10.45 16.45 18.37
CA CYS A 472 -10.76 17.58 17.50
C CYS A 472 -9.58 18.52 17.35
N GLN A 473 -8.92 18.90 18.45
CA GLN A 473 -7.71 19.75 18.41
C GLN A 473 -6.59 19.10 17.60
N LEU A 474 -6.37 17.79 17.78
CA LEU A 474 -5.36 17.05 17.04
C LEU A 474 -5.65 17.03 15.54
N TRP A 475 -6.91 16.77 15.16
CA TRP A 475 -7.34 16.84 13.76
C TRP A 475 -7.21 18.25 13.19
N HIS A 476 -7.63 19.27 13.95
CA HIS A 476 -7.52 20.68 13.54
C HIS A 476 -6.08 21.09 13.26
N SER A 477 -5.13 20.63 14.09
CA SER A 477 -3.71 20.95 13.91
C SER A 477 -3.13 20.51 12.56
N ILE A 478 -3.68 19.44 11.95
CA ILE A 478 -3.29 18.99 10.61
C ILE A 478 -3.73 20.00 9.54
N TYR A 479 -4.95 20.51 9.66
CA TYR A 479 -5.48 21.52 8.74
C TYR A 479 -4.82 22.89 8.95
N GLU A 480 -4.58 23.29 10.20
CA GLU A 480 -3.83 24.53 10.50
C GLU A 480 -2.44 24.52 9.88
N THR A 481 -1.73 23.40 9.97
CA THR A 481 -0.40 23.25 9.37
C THR A 481 -0.46 23.49 7.86
N TYR A 482 -1.40 22.84 7.17
CA TYR A 482 -1.60 23.07 5.74
C TYR A 482 -1.93 24.53 5.41
N MET A 483 -2.81 25.18 6.18
CA MET A 483 -3.21 26.56 5.92
C MET A 483 -2.04 27.54 6.03
N VAL A 484 -1.12 27.30 6.97
CA VAL A 484 0.10 28.12 7.10
C VAL A 484 1.01 27.94 5.89
N GLU A 485 1.20 26.69 5.45
CA GLU A 485 2.07 26.34 4.32
C GLU A 485 1.50 26.80 2.97
N HIS A 486 0.17 26.81 2.83
CA HIS A 486 -0.54 27.24 1.62
C HIS A 486 -0.23 28.68 1.18
N ASN A 487 0.27 29.54 2.08
CA ASN A 487 0.65 30.92 1.77
C ASN A 487 1.72 31.02 0.67
N ILE A 488 2.58 29.99 0.50
CA ILE A 488 3.60 29.95 -0.56
C ILE A 488 3.02 29.94 -1.98
N CYS A 489 1.75 29.51 -2.13
CA CYS A 489 1.10 29.49 -3.43
C CYS A 489 0.60 30.88 -3.86
N VAL A 490 0.24 31.72 -2.88
CA VAL A 490 -0.39 33.03 -3.09
C VAL A 490 0.65 34.16 -3.19
N ALA A 491 1.78 34.05 -2.47
CA ALA A 491 2.95 34.91 -2.61
C ALA A 491 3.78 34.49 -3.81
#